data_AF-A0A847H4V3-F1
#
_entry.id   AF-A0A847H4V3-F1
#
_cell.length_a   1.000
_cell.length_b   1.000
_cell.length_c   1.000
_cell.angle_alpha   90.00
_cell.angle_beta   90.00
_cell.angle_gamma   90.00
#
_symmetry.space_group_name_H-M   'P 1'
#
loop_
_entity.id
_entity.type
_entity.pdbx_description
1 polymer ?
#
loop_
_entity_poly.entity_id
_entity_poly.type
_entity_poly.pdbx_seq_one_letter_code
_entity_poly.pdbx_strand_id
1 'polypeptide(L)' 'MATFYYKKESDTYHWHFKCSKIPCDVRNNPNWVIASTKPPGKEQCNECKTLD' A
#
# COMPACT_ATOMS: atom_id res chain seq x y z
N MET A 1 10.74 -6.65 -8.35
CA MET A 1 10.70 -5.92 -7.06
C MET A 1 9.26 -5.52 -6.79
N ALA A 2 8.73 -5.83 -5.60
CA ALA A 2 7.37 -5.40 -5.24
C ALA A 2 7.39 -3.94 -4.79
N THR A 3 6.33 -3.19 -5.10
CA THR A 3 6.14 -1.82 -4.61
C THR A 3 5.03 -1.84 -3.58
N PHE A 4 5.34 -1.34 -2.39
CA PHE A 4 4.43 -1.26 -1.27
C PHE A 4 3.94 0.17 -1.13
N TYR A 5 2.64 0.33 -0.97
CA TYR A 5 1.94 1.59 -0.81
C TYR A 5 1.26 1.56 0.55
N TYR A 6 1.44 2.58 1.37
CA TYR A 6 0.75 2.67 2.65
C TYR A 6 0.56 4.12 3.05
N LYS A 7 -0.47 4.40 3.85
CA LYS A 7 -0.61 5.73 4.45
C LYS A 7 0.26 5.83 5.69
N LYS A 8 0.79 7.03 5.96
CA LYS A 8 1.60 7.29 7.16
C LYS A 8 0.88 6.85 8.44
N GLU A 9 -0.39 7.24 8.56
CA GLU A 9 -1.24 7.00 9.74
C GLU A 9 -2.08 5.71 9.67
N SER A 10 -1.92 4.86 8.65
CA SER A 10 -2.69 3.61 8.56
C SER A 10 -1.86 2.42 8.97
N ASP A 11 -2.44 1.50 9.72
CA ASP A 11 -1.82 0.21 10.08
C ASP A 11 -1.77 -0.79 8.92
N THR A 12 -2.18 -0.40 7.71
CA THR A 12 -2.23 -1.32 6.56
C THR A 12 -1.30 -0.90 5.42
N TYR A 13 -0.79 -1.89 4.69
CA TYR A 13 -0.08 -1.72 3.44
C TYR A 13 -0.79 -2.41 2.27
N HIS A 14 -0.55 -1.89 1.08
CA HIS A 14 -1.07 -2.36 -0.19
C HIS A 14 0.13 -2.70 -1.09
N TRP A 15 0.10 -3.81 -1.81
CA TRP A 15 1.21 -4.21 -2.68
C TRP A 15 0.78 -4.41 -4.13
N HIS A 16 -0.52 -4.54 -4.38
CA HIS A 16 -1.07 -4.83 -5.69
C HIS A 16 -1.73 -3.58 -6.29
N PHE A 17 -1.31 -3.14 -7.47
CA PHE A 17 -1.84 -1.92 -8.11
C PHE A 17 -3.36 -2.00 -8.42
N LYS A 18 -3.90 -3.22 -8.62
CA LYS A 18 -5.37 -3.42 -8.74
C LYS A 18 -6.14 -3.25 -7.43
N CYS A 19 -5.46 -2.98 -6.31
CA CYS A 19 -6.16 -2.71 -5.07
C CYS A 19 -6.89 -1.36 -5.20
N SER A 20 -8.22 -1.39 -5.13
CA SER A 20 -9.13 -0.25 -5.20
C SER A 20 -8.88 0.77 -4.09
N LYS A 21 -8.16 0.38 -3.03
CA LYS A 21 -7.76 1.27 -1.94
C LYS A 21 -6.54 2.13 -2.30
N ILE A 22 -5.80 1.79 -3.35
CA ILE A 22 -4.70 2.61 -3.87
C ILE A 22 -5.32 3.65 -4.82
N PRO A 23 -5.26 4.95 -4.49
CA PRO A 23 -5.78 5.99 -5.37
C PRO A 23 -4.89 6.15 -6.61
N CYS A 24 -5.46 6.62 -7.73
CA CYS A 24 -4.72 6.93 -8.95
C CYS A 24 -3.56 7.92 -8.70
N ASP A 25 -3.76 8.89 -7.81
CA ASP A 25 -2.77 9.91 -7.46
C ASP A 25 -1.84 9.52 -6.30
N VAL A 26 -1.67 8.23 -6.01
CA VAL A 26 -0.83 7.75 -4.89
C VAL A 26 0.59 8.33 -4.91
N ARG A 27 1.15 8.60 -6.10
CA ARG A 27 2.48 9.23 -6.25
C ARG A 27 2.51 10.72 -5.89
N ASN A 28 1.41 11.42 -6.07
CA ASN A 28 1.29 12.85 -5.82
C ASN A 28 0.69 13.12 -4.43
N ASN A 29 0.25 12.09 -3.71
CA ASN A 29 -0.44 12.24 -2.43
C ASN A 29 0.56 12.19 -1.26
N PRO A 30 0.76 13.30 -0.53
CA PRO A 30 1.77 13.39 0.54
C PRO A 30 1.47 12.52 1.77
N ASN A 31 0.23 12.00 1.87
CA ASN A 31 -0.19 11.09 2.93
C ASN A 31 0.18 9.63 2.65
N TRP A 32 0.57 9.33 1.41
CA TRP A 32 1.00 8.00 0.99
C TRP A 32 2.52 7.90 0.96
N VAL A 33 3.00 6.71 1.28
CA VAL A 33 4.40 6.32 1.23
C VAL A 33 4.53 5.17 0.24
N ILE A 34 5.53 5.27 -0.61
CA ILE A 34 5.88 4.27 -1.60
C ILE A 34 7.23 3.69 -1.19
N ALA A 35 7.26 2.40 -0.89
CA ALA A 35 8.46 1.70 -0.47
C ALA A 35 8.73 0.50 -1.40
N SER A 36 10.00 0.17 -1.57
CA SER A 36 10.44 -1.04 -2.28
C SER A 36 10.49 -2.28 -1.38
N THR A 37 10.26 -2.09 -0.08
CA THR A 37 10.25 -3.15 0.95
C THR A 37 8.96 -3.09 1.77
N LYS A 38 8.56 -4.24 2.32
CA LYS A 38 7.37 -4.36 3.15
C LYS A 38 7.53 -3.50 4.41
N PRO A 39 6.56 -2.61 4.73
CA PRO A 39 6.63 -1.80 5.94
C PRO A 39 6.54 -2.68 7.20
N PRO A 40 7.43 -2.50 8.19
CA PRO A 40 7.34 -3.21 9.46
C PRO A 40 6.15 -2.69 10.28
N GLY A 41 5.48 -3.60 11.00
CA GLY A 41 4.36 -3.25 11.88
C GLY A 41 3.06 -2.86 11.17
N LYS A 42 2.98 -3.01 9.84
CA LYS A 42 1.74 -2.81 9.09
C LYS A 42 1.20 -4.13 8.56
N GLU A 43 -0.10 -4.32 8.64
CA GLU A 43 -0.82 -5.48 8.13
C GLU A 43 -1.09 -5.37 6.63
N GLN A 44 -1.17 -6.50 5.94
CA GLN A 44 -1.58 -6.49 4.54
C GLN A 44 -3.06 -6.11 4.43
N CYS A 45 -3.39 -5.19 3.53
CA CYS A 45 -4.77 -4.87 3.19
C CYS A 45 -5.51 -6.14 2.78
N ASN A 46 -6.72 -6.36 3.31
CA ASN A 46 -7.50 -7.58 3.04
C ASN A 46 -7.79 -7.79 1.55
N GLU A 47 -8.02 -6.73 0.77
CA GLU A 47 -8.19 -6.85 -0.68
C GLU A 47 -6.89 -7.29 -1.38
N CYS A 48 -5.74 -6.81 -0.87
CA CYS A 48 -4.45 -7.31 -1.32
C CYS A 48 -4.18 -8.75 -0.86
N LYS A 49 -4.84 -9.26 0.19
CA LYS A 49 -4.76 -10.69 0.57
C LYS A 49 -5.57 -11.58 -0.37
N THR A 50 -6.65 -11.06 -0.95
CA THR A 50 -7.48 -11.81 -1.93
C THR A 50 -6.91 -11.82 -3.34
N LEU A 51 -5.93 -10.94 -3.62
CA LEU A 51 -5.21 -10.84 -4.88
C LEU A 51 -3.85 -11.56 -4.84
N ASP A 52 -3.51 -12.15 -3.69
CA ASP A 52 -2.31 -12.96 -3.48
C ASP A 52 -2.49 -14.38 -4.02
#